data_AF-A0A1F2US20-F1
#
_entry.id   AF-A0A1F2US20-F1
#
_cell.length_a   1.000
_cell.length_b   1.000
_cell.length_c   1.000
_cell.angle_alpha   90.00
_cell.angle_beta   90.00
_cell.angle_gamma   90.00
#
_symmetry.space_group_name_H-M   'P 1'
#
loop_
_entity.id
_entity.type
_entity.pdbx_description
1 polymer ?
#
loop_
_entity_poly.entity_id
_entity_poly.type
_entity_poly.pdbx_seq_one_letter_code
_entity_poly.pdbx_strand_id
1 'polypeptide(L)'
;MGPSQSQAQNPGIIQFTQGGIYAYTCIMPSVWGFIFLWITRAAKETLALLGWNPSTALIGLAIVVFGFADYRKKRGQEATSQAFRDYKVWTIWPVVKVAGLVFVLNLVFAPYHLYVDQERRNAEELSRRIIALLVPKDQALQRNAATIKELQDELTRLKSQPQTSVSDQTELARLRAELENREKRRGISEWLARALENGNALLTRCVRERCSEDVEKVVNDWDNETATFIQNNLGVAHLARYRDFSGLPLSGVPVGFPLARTGLYNRIRGRLARLNEFLRELTN
;
A
#
# COMPACT_ATOMS: atom_id res chain seq x y z
N MET A 1 53.40 30.57 -12.44
CA MET A 1 52.00 31.01 -12.22
C MET A 1 51.11 30.00 -12.92
N GLY A 2 50.65 28.98 -12.19
CA GLY A 2 49.85 27.88 -12.74
C GLY A 2 48.42 27.94 -12.21
N PRO A 3 47.40 27.60 -13.00
CA PRO A 3 46.02 27.64 -12.54
C PRO A 3 45.70 26.47 -11.60
N SER A 4 45.10 26.87 -10.49
CA SER A 4 44.47 26.09 -9.43
C SER A 4 43.60 24.93 -9.93
N GLN A 5 43.90 23.70 -9.49
CA GLN A 5 43.01 22.54 -9.61
C GLN A 5 41.87 22.65 -8.59
N SER A 6 40.65 22.79 -9.11
CA SER A 6 39.39 22.69 -8.36
C SER A 6 39.09 21.22 -8.06
N GLN A 7 39.18 20.83 -6.80
CA GLN A 7 38.70 19.53 -6.30
C GLN A 7 37.17 19.53 -6.25
N ALA A 8 36.56 18.62 -7.02
CA ALA A 8 35.15 18.31 -6.94
C ALA A 8 34.84 17.65 -5.57
N GLN A 9 34.18 18.40 -4.69
CA GLN A 9 33.52 17.84 -3.51
C GLN A 9 32.26 17.09 -3.95
N ASN A 10 32.27 15.78 -3.74
CA ASN A 10 31.11 14.90 -3.82
C ASN A 10 30.18 15.17 -2.61
N PRO A 11 28.94 15.65 -2.78
CA PRO A 11 27.99 15.74 -1.69
C PRO A 11 27.16 14.44 -1.63
N GLY A 12 27.13 13.80 -0.45
CA GLY A 12 25.99 12.97 -0.08
C GLY A 12 26.26 11.49 0.20
N ILE A 13 27.32 11.14 0.92
CA ILE A 13 27.28 9.90 1.73
C ILE A 13 26.57 10.27 3.03
N ILE A 14 25.29 9.93 3.13
CA ILE A 14 24.52 10.01 4.37
C ILE A 14 25.04 8.92 5.30
N GLN A 15 25.88 9.30 6.26
CA GLN A 15 26.19 8.46 7.41
C GLN A 15 24.97 8.42 8.34
N PHE A 16 24.24 7.32 8.31
CA PHE A 16 23.30 6.96 9.37
C PHE A 16 24.08 6.32 10.52
N THR A 17 24.50 7.14 11.48
CA THR A 17 24.97 6.66 12.78
C THR A 17 23.82 6.53 13.77
N GLN A 18 23.70 5.31 14.30
CA GLN A 18 23.24 4.94 15.63
C GLN A 18 21.84 5.39 16.08
N GLY A 19 20.90 4.46 15.91
CA GLY A 19 19.64 4.41 16.65
C GLY A 19 19.15 2.97 16.77
N GLY A 20 19.61 2.25 17.80
CA GLY A 20 18.88 1.16 18.46
C GLY A 20 18.44 -0.05 17.62
N ILE A 21 19.34 -1.02 17.50
CA ILE A 21 19.11 -2.49 17.50
C ILE A 21 17.66 -2.94 17.26
N TYR A 22 17.26 -3.03 15.99
CA TYR A 22 16.43 -4.11 15.46
C TYR A 22 16.83 -4.37 14.00
N ALA A 23 18.11 -4.70 13.80
CA ALA A 23 18.57 -5.28 12.56
C ALA A 23 18.01 -6.71 12.46
N TYR A 24 16.75 -6.83 12.05
CA TYR A 24 16.22 -8.09 11.51
C TYR A 24 16.87 -8.27 10.14
N THR A 25 18.11 -8.76 10.16
CA THR A 25 18.75 -9.32 8.99
C THR A 25 17.83 -10.40 8.43
N CYS A 26 17.69 -10.43 7.10
CA CYS A 26 17.00 -11.44 6.31
C CYS A 26 17.65 -12.83 6.43
N ILE A 27 17.85 -13.32 7.65
CA ILE A 27 17.91 -14.73 7.93
C ILE A 27 16.48 -15.17 7.75
N MET A 28 16.19 -16.04 6.77
CA MET A 28 14.90 -16.73 6.73
C MET A 28 14.62 -17.17 8.16
N PRO A 29 13.58 -16.65 8.84
CA PRO A 29 13.34 -17.04 10.21
C PRO A 29 13.22 -18.55 10.14
N SER A 30 14.16 -19.23 10.80
CA SER A 30 14.02 -20.66 11.00
C SER A 30 12.60 -20.90 11.46
N VAL A 31 11.98 -22.00 11.05
CA VAL A 31 10.59 -22.32 11.43
C VAL A 31 10.37 -22.07 12.94
N TRP A 32 11.41 -22.29 13.74
CA TRP A 32 11.51 -21.93 15.15
C TRP A 32 11.36 -20.44 15.52
N GLY A 33 11.98 -19.52 14.78
CA GLY A 33 11.82 -18.08 15.00
C GLY A 33 10.39 -17.61 14.76
N PHE A 34 9.72 -18.15 13.74
CA PHE A 34 8.31 -17.88 13.48
C PHE A 34 7.40 -18.46 14.57
N ILE A 35 7.64 -19.70 14.99
CA ILE A 35 6.93 -20.34 16.13
C ILE A 35 7.13 -19.55 17.42
N PHE A 36 8.33 -19.03 17.69
CA PHE A 36 8.59 -18.24 18.90
C PHE A 36 7.84 -16.90 18.89
N LEU A 37 7.80 -16.22 17.73
CA LEU A 37 6.98 -15.01 17.55
C LEU A 37 5.49 -15.29 17.73
N TRP A 38 5.00 -16.45 17.30
CA TRP A 38 3.62 -16.90 17.58
C TRP A 38 3.34 -17.06 19.06
N ILE A 39 4.17 -17.84 19.76
CA ILE A 39 3.98 -18.13 21.18
C ILE A 39 4.04 -16.84 22.01
N THR A 40 5.02 -15.97 21.74
CA THR A 40 5.17 -14.71 22.47
C THR A 40 4.03 -13.74 22.22
N ARG A 41 3.49 -13.68 21.00
CA ARG A 41 2.30 -12.87 20.69
C ARG A 41 1.05 -13.41 21.39
N ALA A 42 0.79 -14.71 21.27
CA ALA A 42 -0.34 -15.35 21.94
C ALA A 42 -0.29 -15.12 23.46
N ALA A 43 0.90 -15.26 24.07
CA ALA A 43 1.09 -14.99 25.50
C ALA A 43 0.79 -13.52 25.87
N LYS A 44 1.28 -12.55 25.08
CA LYS A 44 1.02 -11.12 25.33
C LYS A 44 -0.46 -10.77 25.20
N GLU A 45 -1.14 -11.27 24.18
CA GLU A 45 -2.57 -11.02 23.95
C GLU A 45 -3.43 -11.68 25.02
N THR A 46 -3.08 -12.90 25.46
CA THR A 46 -3.76 -13.57 26.59
C THR A 46 -3.59 -12.78 27.89
N LEU A 47 -2.38 -12.29 28.19
CA LEU A 47 -2.13 -11.48 29.38
C LEU A 47 -2.90 -10.15 29.33
N ALA A 48 -2.93 -9.49 28.17
CA ALA A 48 -3.68 -8.26 27.97
C ALA A 48 -5.19 -8.45 28.15
N LEU A 49 -5.75 -9.52 27.58
CA LEU A 49 -7.18 -9.87 27.71
C LEU A 49 -7.58 -10.18 29.16
N LEU A 50 -6.69 -10.84 29.92
CA LEU A 50 -6.91 -11.11 31.33
C LEU A 50 -6.69 -9.88 32.22
N GLY A 51 -6.25 -8.75 31.66
CA GLY A 51 -5.86 -7.55 32.42
C GLY A 51 -4.69 -7.80 33.36
N TRP A 52 -3.90 -8.84 33.11
CA TRP A 52 -2.79 -9.24 33.95
C TRP A 52 -1.53 -8.49 33.56
N ASN A 53 -1.24 -7.44 34.31
CA ASN A 53 0.11 -6.89 34.32
C ASN A 53 1.03 -7.85 35.11
N PRO A 54 2.27 -8.06 34.68
CA PRO A 54 3.21 -8.94 35.39
C PRO A 54 3.41 -8.49 36.85
N SER A 55 3.36 -7.17 37.10
CA SER A 55 3.41 -6.61 38.45
C SER A 55 2.19 -6.97 39.31
N THR A 56 0.97 -6.96 38.76
CA THR A 56 -0.24 -7.31 39.53
C THR A 56 -0.31 -8.81 39.79
N ALA A 57 0.18 -9.64 38.87
CA ALA A 57 0.29 -11.09 39.08
C ALA A 57 1.25 -11.44 40.23
N LEU A 58 2.40 -10.76 40.33
CA LEU A 58 3.35 -10.93 41.43
C LEU A 58 2.75 -10.51 42.78
N ILE A 59 2.04 -9.38 42.82
CA ILE A 59 1.36 -8.91 44.04
C ILE A 59 0.28 -9.92 44.48
N GLY A 60 -0.54 -10.41 43.55
CA GLY A 60 -1.55 -11.43 43.84
C GLY A 60 -0.93 -12.73 44.40
N LEU A 61 0.18 -13.18 43.81
CA LEU A 61 0.91 -14.36 44.29
C LEU A 61 1.46 -14.15 45.70
N ALA A 62 2.03 -12.97 45.98
CA ALA A 62 2.50 -12.62 47.32
C ALA A 62 1.36 -12.65 48.35
N ILE A 63 0.20 -12.06 48.04
CA ILE A 63 -0.98 -12.07 48.93
C ILE A 63 -1.41 -13.51 49.25
N VAL A 64 -1.47 -14.39 48.24
CA VAL A 64 -1.83 -15.79 48.43
C VAL A 64 -0.81 -16.50 49.33
N VAL A 65 0.49 -16.33 49.08
CA VAL A 65 1.56 -16.96 49.88
C VAL A 65 1.53 -16.48 51.34
N PHE A 66 1.43 -15.17 51.57
CA PHE A 66 1.36 -14.60 52.92
C PHE A 66 0.06 -14.99 53.63
N GLY A 67 -1.08 -15.04 52.93
CA GLY A 67 -2.35 -15.49 53.47
C GLY A 67 -2.30 -16.93 53.96
N PHE A 68 -1.71 -17.85 53.18
CA PHE A 68 -1.52 -19.24 53.60
C PHE A 68 -0.48 -19.37 54.74
N ALA A 69 0.54 -18.52 54.78
CA ALA A 69 1.51 -18.50 55.88
C ALA A 69 0.86 -18.08 57.21
N ASP A 70 0.03 -17.02 57.21
CA ASP A 70 -0.74 -16.59 58.39
C ASP A 70 -1.79 -17.64 58.79
N TYR A 71 -2.49 -18.23 57.82
CA TYR A 71 -3.45 -19.30 58.07
C TYR A 71 -2.79 -20.52 58.73
N ARG A 72 -1.59 -20.91 58.27
CA ARG A 72 -0.79 -21.99 58.88
C ARG A 72 -0.46 -21.70 60.33
N LYS A 73 -0.09 -20.46 60.65
CA LYS A 73 0.23 -20.04 62.01
C LYS A 73 -0.99 -20.16 62.94
N LYS A 74 -2.19 -19.86 62.45
CA LYS A 74 -3.43 -19.85 63.25
C LYS A 74 -4.12 -21.21 63.38
N ARG A 75 -4.07 -22.04 62.34
CA ARG A 75 -4.88 -23.27 62.24
C ARG A 75 -4.07 -24.56 62.16
N GLY A 76 -2.74 -24.46 62.09
CA GLY A 76 -1.86 -25.62 61.96
C GLY A 76 -1.75 -26.14 60.52
N GLN A 77 -0.81 -27.07 60.32
CA GLN A 77 -0.40 -27.54 58.99
C GLN A 77 -1.45 -28.41 58.29
N GLU A 78 -2.19 -29.23 59.03
CA GLU A 78 -3.19 -30.15 58.45
C GLU A 78 -4.37 -29.39 57.86
N ALA A 79 -4.97 -28.45 58.62
CA ALA A 79 -6.04 -27.59 58.16
C ALA A 79 -5.61 -26.72 56.95
N THR A 80 -4.37 -26.24 56.96
CA THR A 80 -3.80 -25.46 55.83
C THR A 80 -3.66 -26.31 54.58
N SER A 81 -3.23 -27.56 54.71
CA SER A 81 -3.06 -28.47 53.58
C SER A 81 -4.38 -28.85 52.93
N GLN A 82 -5.46 -28.93 53.73
CA GLN A 82 -6.80 -29.16 53.22
C GLN A 82 -7.37 -27.90 52.55
N ALA A 83 -7.27 -26.73 53.21
CA ALA A 83 -7.70 -25.46 52.62
C ALA A 83 -6.95 -25.12 51.32
N PHE A 84 -5.66 -25.45 51.24
CA PHE A 84 -4.88 -25.28 50.01
C PHE A 84 -5.34 -26.22 48.89
N ARG A 85 -5.68 -27.47 49.21
CA ARG A 85 -6.25 -28.41 48.23
C ARG A 85 -7.58 -27.88 47.69
N ASP A 86 -8.45 -27.40 48.56
CA ASP A 86 -9.75 -26.84 48.16
C ASP A 86 -9.56 -25.57 47.31
N TYR A 87 -8.68 -24.65 47.73
CA TYR A 87 -8.35 -23.44 46.96
C TYR A 87 -7.76 -23.79 45.58
N LYS A 88 -6.89 -24.80 45.51
CA LYS A 88 -6.33 -25.27 44.24
C LYS A 88 -7.41 -25.80 43.31
N VAL A 89 -8.34 -26.61 43.82
CA VAL A 89 -9.44 -27.22 43.03
C VAL A 89 -10.44 -26.17 42.56
N TRP A 90 -10.86 -25.26 43.44
CA TRP A 90 -11.94 -24.32 43.15
C TRP A 90 -11.47 -23.01 42.49
N THR A 91 -10.23 -22.60 42.69
CA THR A 91 -9.73 -21.30 42.20
C THR A 91 -8.63 -21.48 41.18
N ILE A 92 -7.54 -22.17 41.52
CA ILE A 92 -6.36 -22.24 40.62
C ILE A 92 -6.68 -23.04 39.36
N TRP A 93 -7.26 -24.22 39.48
CA TRP A 93 -7.54 -25.09 38.33
C TRP A 93 -8.49 -24.47 37.29
N PRO A 94 -9.63 -23.87 37.67
CA PRO A 94 -10.49 -23.17 36.70
C PRO A 94 -9.78 -22.01 36.01
N VAL A 95 -9.02 -21.20 36.75
CA VAL A 95 -8.26 -20.07 36.18
C VAL A 95 -7.23 -20.56 35.17
N VAL A 96 -6.46 -21.61 35.51
CA VAL A 96 -5.48 -22.22 34.59
C VAL A 96 -6.17 -22.78 33.34
N LYS A 97 -7.33 -23.43 33.47
CA LYS A 97 -8.07 -23.96 32.32
C LYS A 97 -8.60 -22.85 31.41
N VAL A 98 -9.18 -21.79 31.96
CA VAL A 98 -9.67 -20.64 31.18
C VAL A 98 -8.51 -19.92 30.50
N ALA A 99 -7.42 -19.64 31.23
CA ALA A 99 -6.22 -19.02 30.66
C ALA A 99 -5.61 -19.90 29.55
N GLY A 100 -5.54 -21.21 29.76
CA GLY A 100 -5.08 -22.18 28.77
C GLY A 100 -5.96 -22.20 27.51
N LEU A 101 -7.29 -22.16 27.67
CA LEU A 101 -8.22 -22.09 26.53
C LEU A 101 -8.04 -20.80 25.73
N VAL A 102 -7.96 -19.65 26.40
CA VAL A 102 -7.72 -18.35 25.75
C VAL A 102 -6.36 -18.35 25.04
N PHE A 103 -5.32 -18.93 25.65
CA PHE A 103 -4.02 -19.08 25.02
C PHE A 103 -4.07 -19.93 23.75
N VAL A 104 -4.76 -21.07 23.78
CA VAL A 104 -4.93 -21.93 22.59
C VAL A 104 -5.70 -21.19 21.49
N LEU A 105 -6.77 -20.48 21.83
CA LEU A 105 -7.52 -19.67 20.86
C LEU A 105 -6.62 -18.60 20.23
N ASN A 106 -5.86 -17.85 21.03
CA ASN A 106 -4.93 -16.85 20.52
C ASN A 106 -3.81 -17.49 19.68
N LEU A 107 -3.35 -18.68 20.01
CA LEU A 107 -2.34 -19.41 19.23
C LEU A 107 -2.89 -19.83 17.85
N VAL A 108 -4.17 -20.19 17.76
CA VAL A 108 -4.85 -20.48 16.48
C VAL A 108 -5.04 -19.20 15.65
N PHE A 109 -5.35 -18.06 16.28
CA PHE A 109 -5.58 -16.79 15.56
C PHE A 109 -4.31 -15.98 15.28
N ALA A 110 -3.21 -16.21 15.99
CA ALA A 110 -1.93 -15.54 15.79
C ALA A 110 -1.42 -15.54 14.33
N PRO A 111 -1.47 -16.67 13.57
CA PRO A 111 -1.15 -16.68 12.14
C PRO A 111 -1.91 -15.63 11.34
N TYR A 112 -3.22 -15.55 11.56
CA TYR A 112 -4.11 -14.68 10.82
C TYR A 112 -3.80 -13.21 11.13
N HIS A 113 -3.60 -12.86 12.40
CA HIS A 113 -3.22 -11.49 12.78
C HIS A 113 -1.85 -11.09 12.23
N LEU A 114 -0.86 -11.99 12.22
CA LEU A 114 0.44 -11.70 11.61
C LEU A 114 0.34 -11.50 10.11
N TYR A 115 -0.47 -12.30 9.42
CA TYR A 115 -0.73 -12.12 7.99
C TYR A 115 -1.36 -10.75 7.71
N VAL A 116 -2.40 -10.37 8.47
CA VAL A 116 -3.07 -9.06 8.33
C VAL A 116 -2.11 -7.90 8.61
N ASP A 117 -1.28 -7.99 9.65
CA ASP A 117 -0.28 -6.97 9.97
C ASP A 117 0.80 -6.84 8.90
N GLN A 118 1.13 -7.94 8.22
CA GLN A 118 2.11 -7.95 7.12
C GLN A 118 1.51 -7.34 5.84
N GLU A 119 0.28 -7.70 5.49
CA GLU A 119 -0.47 -7.07 4.40
C GLU A 119 -0.60 -5.56 4.61
N ARG A 120 -0.92 -5.12 5.83
CA ARG A 120 -1.00 -3.70 6.17
C ARG A 120 0.33 -2.97 5.95
N ARG A 121 1.44 -3.58 6.39
CA ARG A 121 2.79 -3.00 6.17
C ARG A 121 3.15 -2.93 4.69
N ASN A 122 2.83 -3.98 3.92
CA ASN A 122 3.04 -4.00 2.47
C ASN A 122 2.21 -2.91 1.77
N ALA A 123 0.95 -2.73 2.19
CA ALA A 123 0.07 -1.69 1.65
C ALA A 123 0.58 -0.28 1.99
N GLU A 124 1.04 -0.04 3.22
CA GLU A 124 1.64 1.23 3.63
C GLU A 124 2.94 1.52 2.85
N GLU A 125 3.78 0.51 2.63
CA GLU A 125 5.00 0.66 1.84
C GLU A 125 4.69 0.95 0.36
N LEU A 126 3.71 0.24 -0.22
CA LEU A 126 3.25 0.49 -1.59
C LEU A 126 2.69 1.90 -1.72
N SER A 127 1.89 2.36 -0.75
CA SER A 127 1.37 3.73 -0.71
C SER A 127 2.49 4.77 -0.68
N ARG A 128 3.52 4.58 0.18
CA ARG A 128 4.69 5.47 0.21
C ARG A 128 5.44 5.49 -1.12
N ARG A 129 5.61 4.34 -1.77
CA ARG A 129 6.26 4.26 -3.09
C ARG A 129 5.45 4.99 -4.16
N ILE A 130 4.12 4.85 -4.14
CA ILE A 130 3.23 5.56 -5.06
C ILE A 130 3.33 7.08 -4.84
N ILE A 131 3.28 7.54 -3.59
CA ILE A 131 3.43 8.97 -3.25
C ILE A 131 4.80 9.49 -3.71
N ALA A 132 5.88 8.74 -3.45
CA ALA A 132 7.23 9.11 -3.86
C ALA A 132 7.39 9.17 -5.39
N LEU A 133 6.60 8.41 -6.15
CA LEU A 133 6.56 8.48 -7.63
C LEU A 133 5.65 9.59 -8.16
N LEU A 134 4.61 9.98 -7.41
CA LEU A 134 3.68 11.04 -7.79
C LEU A 134 4.27 12.44 -7.58
N VAL A 135 4.98 12.68 -6.46
CA VAL A 135 5.53 14.01 -6.13
C VAL A 135 6.47 14.56 -7.22
N PRO A 136 7.41 13.79 -7.81
CA PRO A 136 8.26 14.28 -8.91
C PRO A 136 7.46 14.57 -10.19
N LYS A 137 6.38 13.81 -10.45
CA LYS A 137 5.52 14.03 -11.61
C LYS A 137 4.76 15.35 -11.50
N ASP A 138 4.26 15.70 -10.32
CA ASP A 138 3.60 16.99 -10.11
C ASP A 138 4.57 18.16 -10.32
N GLN A 139 5.83 18.02 -9.89
CA GLN A 139 6.87 19.01 -10.16
C GLN A 139 7.17 19.14 -11.66
N ALA A 140 7.23 18.02 -12.40
CA ALA A 140 7.41 18.03 -13.85
C ALA A 140 6.23 18.70 -14.56
N LEU A 141 4.99 18.42 -14.12
CA LEU A 141 3.78 19.08 -14.61
C LEU A 141 3.80 20.59 -14.35
N GLN A 142 4.23 21.03 -13.16
CA GLN A 142 4.37 22.45 -12.85
C GLN A 142 5.44 23.13 -13.72
N ARG A 143 6.57 22.48 -13.97
CA ARG A 143 7.60 23.00 -14.90
C ARG A 143 7.05 23.13 -16.31
N ASN A 144 6.37 22.11 -16.81
CA ASN A 144 5.77 22.13 -18.15
C ASN A 144 4.71 23.24 -18.27
N ALA A 145 3.89 23.46 -17.23
CA ALA A 145 2.92 24.55 -17.19
C ALA A 145 3.59 25.94 -17.23
N ALA A 146 4.72 26.11 -16.52
CA ALA A 146 5.51 27.34 -16.58
C ALA A 146 6.08 27.59 -17.98
N THR A 147 6.64 26.56 -18.63
CA THR A 147 7.17 26.68 -19.99
C THR A 147 6.07 26.99 -21.02
N ILE A 148 4.86 26.43 -20.87
CA ILE A 148 3.73 26.77 -21.75
C ILE A 148 3.37 28.26 -21.61
N LYS A 149 3.35 28.78 -20.38
CA LYS A 149 3.08 30.20 -20.14
C LYS A 149 4.15 31.09 -20.76
N GLU A 150 5.43 30.73 -20.61
CA GLU A 150 6.54 31.45 -21.22
C GLU A 150 6.43 31.50 -22.76
N LEU A 151 6.12 30.36 -23.38
CA LEU A 151 5.87 30.29 -24.83
C LEU A 151 4.67 31.13 -25.27
N GLN A 152 3.59 31.19 -24.47
CA GLN A 152 2.43 32.04 -24.75
C GLN A 152 2.77 33.53 -24.68
N ASP A 153 3.58 33.93 -23.70
CA ASP A 153 4.04 35.31 -23.53
C ASP A 153 4.98 35.72 -24.70
N GLU A 154 5.87 34.82 -25.12
CA GLU A 154 6.75 35.04 -26.27
C GLU A 154 5.97 35.16 -27.59
N LEU A 155 4.96 34.33 -27.80
CA LEU A 155 4.08 34.39 -28.96
C LEU A 155 3.29 35.71 -29.01
N THR A 156 2.87 36.21 -27.83
CA THR A 156 2.21 37.52 -27.69
C THR A 156 3.17 38.67 -28.01
N ARG A 157 4.44 38.53 -27.62
CA ARG A 157 5.49 39.52 -27.92
C ARG A 157 5.85 39.55 -29.42
N LEU A 158 6.04 38.39 -30.05
CA LEU A 158 6.32 38.31 -31.50
C LEU A 158 5.17 38.86 -32.33
N LYS A 159 3.91 38.65 -31.90
CA LYS A 159 2.73 39.21 -32.56
C LYS A 159 2.63 40.73 -32.46
N SER A 160 3.24 41.35 -31.44
CA SER A 160 3.20 42.79 -31.22
C SER A 160 4.36 43.56 -31.86
N GLN A 161 5.35 42.88 -32.46
CA GLN A 161 6.40 43.53 -33.24
C GLN A 161 5.92 43.87 -34.67
N PRO A 162 5.95 45.16 -35.08
CA PRO A 162 5.64 45.57 -36.44
C PRO A 162 6.84 45.24 -37.36
N GLN A 163 6.57 44.49 -38.44
CA GLN A 163 7.51 44.01 -39.46
C GLN A 163 8.33 42.76 -39.07
N THR A 164 7.72 41.59 -39.27
CA THR A 164 8.40 40.30 -39.20
C THR A 164 8.72 39.79 -40.61
N SER A 165 9.97 39.38 -40.79
CA SER A 165 10.53 38.81 -42.01
C SER A 165 9.90 37.44 -42.32
N VAL A 166 10.03 36.94 -43.56
CA VAL A 166 9.48 35.62 -43.96
C VAL A 166 9.98 34.47 -43.04
N SER A 167 11.17 34.61 -42.46
CA SER A 167 11.75 33.68 -41.48
C SER A 167 10.94 33.59 -40.18
N ASP A 168 10.41 34.71 -39.71
CA ASP A 168 9.68 34.79 -38.45
C ASP A 168 8.28 34.16 -38.57
N GLN A 169 7.68 34.17 -39.77
CA GLN A 169 6.40 33.51 -40.01
C GLN A 169 6.49 31.98 -39.95
N THR A 170 7.59 31.40 -40.45
CA THR A 170 7.82 29.95 -40.36
C THR A 170 8.07 29.49 -38.93
N GLU A 171 8.81 30.28 -38.15
CA GLU A 171 9.04 29.98 -36.73
C GLU A 171 7.76 30.07 -35.91
N LEU A 172 6.94 31.09 -36.17
CA LEU A 172 5.65 31.28 -35.49
C LEU A 172 4.65 30.15 -35.85
N ALA A 173 4.65 29.67 -37.09
CA ALA A 173 3.86 28.50 -37.48
C ALA A 173 4.34 27.22 -36.77
N ARG A 174 5.65 27.01 -36.64
CA ARG A 174 6.23 25.87 -35.89
C ARG A 174 5.83 25.90 -34.41
N LEU A 175 5.99 27.06 -33.75
CA LEU A 175 5.64 27.22 -32.34
C LEU A 175 4.15 26.98 -32.09
N ARG A 176 3.27 27.45 -32.99
CA ARG A 176 1.82 27.17 -32.90
C ARG A 176 1.52 25.68 -32.99
N ALA A 177 2.11 24.99 -33.95
CA ALA A 177 1.94 23.54 -34.12
C ALA A 177 2.47 22.77 -32.90
N GLU A 178 3.58 23.22 -32.30
CA GLU A 178 4.12 22.62 -31.08
C GLU A 178 3.19 22.82 -29.88
N LEU A 179 2.65 24.03 -29.71
CA LEU A 179 1.75 24.36 -28.60
C LEU A 179 0.43 23.58 -28.71
N GLU A 180 -0.15 23.51 -29.91
CA GLU A 180 -1.35 22.70 -30.19
C GLU A 180 -1.11 21.21 -29.91
N ASN A 181 0.05 20.68 -30.30
CA ASN A 181 0.41 19.28 -30.02
C ASN A 181 0.57 19.03 -28.51
N ARG A 182 1.17 19.96 -27.76
CA ARG A 182 1.28 19.87 -26.28
C ARG A 182 -0.09 19.93 -25.62
N GLU A 183 -0.97 20.83 -26.04
CA GLU A 183 -2.34 20.92 -25.53
C GLU A 183 -3.15 19.66 -25.81
N LYS A 184 -3.05 19.11 -27.03
CA LYS A 184 -3.68 17.84 -27.39
C LYS A 184 -3.17 16.69 -26.51
N ARG A 185 -1.86 16.57 -26.32
CA ARG A 185 -1.26 15.54 -25.44
C ARG A 185 -1.72 15.68 -23.99
N ARG A 186 -1.83 16.91 -23.49
CA ARG A 186 -2.35 17.19 -22.15
C ARG A 186 -3.80 16.76 -22.01
N GLY A 187 -4.67 17.13 -22.95
CA GLY A 187 -6.08 16.73 -22.95
C GLY A 187 -6.26 15.20 -22.98
N ILE A 188 -5.45 14.50 -23.77
CA ILE A 188 -5.43 13.03 -23.78
C ILE A 188 -5.00 12.47 -22.42
N SER A 189 -3.93 13.02 -21.83
CA SER A 189 -3.41 12.56 -20.54
C SER A 189 -4.41 12.76 -19.40
N GLU A 190 -5.08 13.92 -19.35
CA GLU A 190 -6.13 14.23 -18.36
C GLU A 190 -7.35 13.31 -18.53
N TRP A 191 -7.74 12.99 -19.76
CA TRP A 191 -8.81 12.03 -20.01
C TRP A 191 -8.43 10.61 -19.56
N LEU A 192 -7.22 10.14 -19.91
CA LEU A 192 -6.73 8.82 -19.50
C LEU A 192 -6.63 8.68 -17.97
N ALA A 193 -6.21 9.74 -17.26
CA ALA A 193 -6.18 9.76 -15.81
C ALA A 193 -7.58 9.57 -15.19
N ARG A 194 -8.60 10.24 -15.73
CA ARG A 194 -10.01 10.04 -15.30
C ARG A 194 -10.52 8.64 -15.62
N ALA A 195 -10.19 8.11 -16.80
CA ALA A 195 -10.58 6.74 -17.18
C ALA A 195 -9.94 5.68 -16.26
N LEU A 196 -8.69 5.90 -15.82
CA LEU A 196 -8.02 5.08 -14.82
C LEU A 196 -8.70 5.14 -13.45
N GLU A 197 -9.07 6.33 -12.99
CA GLU A 197 -9.79 6.52 -11.72
C GLU A 197 -11.14 5.77 -11.75
N ASN A 198 -11.92 5.96 -12.81
CA ASN A 198 -13.19 5.26 -13.03
C ASN A 198 -13.01 3.74 -13.06
N GLY A 199 -12.00 3.24 -13.79
CA GLY A 199 -11.74 1.80 -13.87
C GLY A 199 -11.29 1.20 -12.52
N ASN A 200 -10.53 1.94 -11.70
CA ASN A 200 -10.17 1.50 -10.35
C ASN A 200 -11.38 1.45 -9.41
N ALA A 201 -12.28 2.43 -9.52
CA ALA A 201 -13.56 2.41 -8.80
C ALA A 201 -14.41 1.20 -9.22
N LEU A 202 -14.47 0.89 -10.52
CA LEU A 202 -15.16 -0.29 -11.03
C LEU A 202 -14.52 -1.60 -10.56
N LEU A 203 -13.18 -1.69 -10.52
CA LEU A 203 -12.47 -2.86 -10.01
C LEU A 203 -12.83 -3.11 -8.53
N THR A 204 -12.79 -2.06 -7.71
CA THR A 204 -13.17 -2.11 -6.29
C THR A 204 -14.62 -2.53 -6.11
N ARG A 205 -15.52 -1.98 -6.94
CA ARG A 205 -16.94 -2.34 -6.96
C ARG A 205 -17.15 -3.79 -7.36
N CYS A 206 -16.43 -4.29 -8.37
CA CYS A 206 -16.46 -5.69 -8.81
C CYS A 206 -16.03 -6.63 -7.70
N VAL A 207 -15.00 -6.28 -6.92
CA VAL A 207 -14.58 -7.07 -5.76
C VAL A 207 -15.69 -7.13 -4.70
N ARG A 208 -16.26 -5.98 -4.34
CA ARG A 208 -17.28 -5.87 -3.28
C ARG A 208 -18.60 -6.54 -3.64
N GLU A 209 -19.10 -6.30 -4.86
CA GLU A 209 -20.39 -6.80 -5.35
C GLU A 209 -20.25 -8.15 -6.08
N ARG A 210 -19.07 -8.79 -5.98
CA ARG A 210 -18.74 -10.06 -6.63
C ARG A 210 -19.04 -10.04 -8.14
N CYS A 211 -18.83 -8.90 -8.78
CA CYS A 211 -19.07 -8.68 -10.20
C CYS A 211 -20.48 -9.12 -10.64
N SER A 212 -21.51 -8.54 -10.00
CA SER A 212 -22.90 -8.72 -10.42
C SER A 212 -23.13 -8.30 -11.88
N GLU A 213 -24.26 -8.71 -12.47
CA GLU A 213 -24.61 -8.37 -13.85
C GLU A 213 -24.69 -6.85 -14.09
N ASP A 214 -25.16 -6.10 -13.10
CA ASP A 214 -25.17 -4.64 -13.16
C ASP A 214 -23.74 -4.07 -13.26
N VAL A 215 -22.79 -4.62 -12.51
CA VAL A 215 -21.38 -4.22 -12.61
C VAL A 215 -20.81 -4.57 -13.98
N GLU A 216 -21.15 -5.73 -14.52
CA GLU A 216 -20.72 -6.15 -15.86
C GLU A 216 -21.18 -5.18 -16.95
N LYS A 217 -22.44 -4.73 -16.88
CA LYS A 217 -22.96 -3.72 -17.80
C LYS A 217 -22.17 -2.41 -17.73
N VAL A 218 -21.97 -1.87 -16.52
CA VAL A 218 -21.20 -0.62 -16.34
C VAL A 218 -19.75 -0.78 -16.81
N VAL A 219 -19.15 -1.94 -16.60
CA VAL A 219 -17.79 -2.24 -17.11
C VAL A 219 -17.76 -2.28 -18.63
N ASN A 220 -18.76 -2.88 -19.28
CA ASN A 220 -18.85 -2.90 -20.75
C ASN A 220 -19.01 -1.49 -21.32
N ASP A 221 -19.86 -0.65 -20.70
CA ASP A 221 -20.06 0.73 -21.12
C ASP A 221 -18.75 1.54 -21.01
N TRP A 222 -18.04 1.40 -19.89
CA TRP A 222 -16.73 2.02 -19.68
C TRP A 222 -15.66 1.50 -20.68
N ASP A 223 -15.58 0.19 -20.94
CA ASP A 223 -14.63 -0.41 -21.90
C ASP A 223 -14.91 0.11 -23.32
N ASN A 224 -16.18 0.25 -23.70
CA ASN A 224 -16.59 0.78 -25.01
C ASN A 224 -16.27 2.27 -25.17
N GLU A 225 -16.58 3.09 -24.16
CA GLU A 225 -16.22 4.51 -24.15
C GLU A 225 -14.70 4.69 -24.28
N THR A 226 -13.95 3.90 -23.50
CA THR A 226 -12.48 3.95 -23.49
C THR A 226 -11.88 3.49 -24.81
N ALA A 227 -12.38 2.39 -25.37
CA ALA A 227 -11.96 1.91 -26.68
C ALA A 227 -12.20 2.96 -27.78
N THR A 228 -13.37 3.60 -27.77
CA THR A 228 -13.74 4.65 -28.73
C THR A 228 -12.82 5.86 -28.60
N PHE A 229 -12.55 6.30 -27.36
CA PHE A 229 -11.64 7.42 -27.13
C PHE A 229 -10.22 7.12 -27.61
N ILE A 230 -9.68 5.93 -27.28
CA ILE A 230 -8.34 5.50 -27.71
C ILE A 230 -8.27 5.46 -29.24
N GLN A 231 -9.27 4.89 -29.90
CA GLN A 231 -9.31 4.84 -31.37
C GLN A 231 -9.25 6.23 -31.99
N ASN A 232 -10.04 7.17 -31.48
CA ASN A 232 -10.18 8.51 -32.05
C ASN A 232 -8.96 9.40 -31.78
N ASN A 233 -8.25 9.19 -30.66
CA ASN A 233 -7.17 10.10 -30.22
C ASN A 233 -5.77 9.52 -30.36
N LEU A 234 -5.60 8.20 -30.20
CA LEU A 234 -4.31 7.49 -30.24
C LEU A 234 -4.17 6.55 -31.44
N GLY A 235 -5.28 6.25 -32.13
CA GLY A 235 -5.31 5.44 -33.34
C GLY A 235 -5.45 3.93 -33.12
N VAL A 236 -5.55 3.20 -34.23
CA VAL A 236 -5.91 1.77 -34.27
C VAL A 236 -4.85 0.88 -33.60
N ALA A 237 -3.57 1.23 -33.69
CA ALA A 237 -2.49 0.47 -33.05
C ALA A 237 -2.61 0.45 -31.52
N HIS A 238 -2.95 1.60 -30.91
CA HIS A 238 -3.19 1.69 -29.46
C HIS A 238 -4.47 0.94 -29.07
N LEU A 239 -5.51 0.97 -29.89
CA LEU A 239 -6.73 0.17 -29.65
C LEU A 239 -6.42 -1.33 -29.65
N ALA A 240 -5.59 -1.81 -30.57
CA ALA A 240 -5.16 -3.21 -30.61
C ALA A 240 -4.42 -3.60 -29.33
N ARG A 241 -3.44 -2.78 -28.89
CA ARG A 241 -2.73 -2.97 -27.61
C ARG A 241 -3.66 -2.91 -26.40
N TYR A 242 -4.65 -2.02 -26.42
CA TYR A 242 -5.64 -1.92 -25.35
C TYR A 242 -6.38 -3.25 -25.19
N ARG A 243 -6.81 -3.86 -26.31
CA ARG A 243 -7.51 -5.16 -26.43
C ARG A 243 -6.66 -6.38 -26.16
N ASP A 244 -5.34 -6.24 -26.22
CA ASP A 244 -4.43 -7.33 -25.97
C ASP A 244 -3.91 -7.33 -24.52
N PHE A 245 -4.18 -8.42 -23.81
CA PHE A 245 -3.73 -8.65 -22.44
C PHE A 245 -2.38 -9.37 -22.35
N SER A 246 -1.77 -9.71 -23.49
CA SER A 246 -0.49 -10.42 -23.53
C SER A 246 0.60 -9.64 -22.79
N GLY A 247 1.41 -10.35 -22.00
CA GLY A 247 2.52 -9.79 -21.24
C GLY A 247 2.14 -8.97 -19.99
N LEU A 248 0.85 -8.83 -19.68
CA LEU A 248 0.43 -8.10 -18.48
C LEU A 248 0.45 -9.00 -17.22
N PRO A 249 0.84 -8.47 -16.05
CA PRO A 249 0.83 -9.21 -14.80
C PRO A 249 -0.61 -9.31 -14.24
N LEU A 250 -1.40 -10.21 -14.84
CA LEU A 250 -2.79 -10.50 -14.43
C LEU A 250 -2.88 -11.46 -13.23
N SER A 251 -1.79 -11.73 -12.53
CA SER A 251 -1.76 -12.68 -11.41
C SER A 251 -2.47 -12.14 -10.18
N GLY A 252 -3.29 -12.99 -9.56
CA GLY A 252 -3.93 -12.72 -8.27
C GLY A 252 -5.39 -12.30 -8.42
N VAL A 253 -6.27 -13.18 -7.96
CA VAL A 253 -7.69 -12.92 -7.75
C VAL A 253 -7.93 -12.94 -6.24
N PRO A 254 -8.82 -12.10 -5.68
CA PRO A 254 -9.15 -12.16 -4.26
C PRO A 254 -9.54 -13.57 -3.80
N VAL A 255 -9.18 -13.95 -2.58
CA VAL A 255 -9.55 -15.26 -2.01
C VAL A 255 -11.07 -15.35 -1.90
N GLY A 256 -11.64 -16.47 -2.34
CA GLY A 256 -13.09 -16.69 -2.34
C GLY A 256 -13.86 -15.94 -3.44
N PHE A 257 -13.16 -15.36 -4.42
CA PHE A 257 -13.82 -14.72 -5.55
C PHE A 257 -14.49 -15.75 -6.48
N PRO A 258 -15.70 -15.48 -7.01
CA PRO A 258 -16.37 -16.44 -7.88
C PRO A 258 -15.57 -16.72 -9.16
N LEU A 259 -15.25 -18.00 -9.40
CA LEU A 259 -14.50 -18.43 -10.60
C LEU A 259 -15.15 -17.95 -11.90
N ALA A 260 -16.48 -18.04 -12.02
CA ALA A 260 -17.23 -17.58 -13.18
C ALA A 260 -17.08 -16.07 -13.47
N ARG A 261 -16.68 -15.27 -12.47
CA ARG A 261 -16.53 -13.81 -12.61
C ARG A 261 -15.07 -13.35 -12.71
N THR A 262 -14.10 -14.27 -12.65
CA THR A 262 -12.67 -13.96 -12.76
C THR A 262 -12.30 -13.31 -14.09
N GLY A 263 -12.96 -13.70 -15.19
CA GLY A 263 -12.73 -13.12 -16.50
C GLY A 263 -13.01 -11.62 -16.53
N LEU A 264 -14.13 -11.19 -15.94
CA LEU A 264 -14.49 -9.77 -15.85
C LEU A 264 -13.48 -8.99 -15.00
N TYR A 265 -13.11 -9.53 -13.84
CA TYR A 265 -12.10 -8.92 -12.96
C TYR A 265 -10.75 -8.74 -13.67
N ASN A 266 -10.25 -9.79 -14.31
CA ASN A 266 -8.98 -9.77 -15.04
C ASN A 266 -9.03 -8.84 -16.24
N ARG A 267 -10.18 -8.75 -16.93
CA ARG A 267 -10.39 -7.80 -18.03
C ARG A 267 -10.20 -6.36 -17.54
N ILE A 268 -10.92 -5.95 -16.49
CA ILE A 268 -10.79 -4.58 -15.92
C ILE A 268 -9.33 -4.29 -15.55
N ARG A 269 -8.69 -5.22 -14.83
CA ARG A 269 -7.30 -5.07 -14.38
C ARG A 269 -6.31 -4.97 -15.55
N GLY A 270 -6.50 -5.77 -16.59
CA GLY A 270 -5.69 -5.70 -17.80
C GLY A 270 -5.85 -4.37 -18.54
N ARG A 271 -7.08 -3.86 -18.68
CA ARG A 271 -7.34 -2.54 -19.25
C ARG A 271 -6.63 -1.44 -18.48
N LEU A 272 -6.75 -1.45 -17.15
CA LEU A 272 -6.07 -0.48 -16.28
C LEU A 272 -4.55 -0.49 -16.43
N ALA A 273 -3.95 -1.68 -16.60
CA ALA A 273 -2.51 -1.78 -16.84
C ALA A 273 -2.11 -1.14 -18.18
N ARG A 274 -2.86 -1.38 -19.26
CA ARG A 274 -2.63 -0.74 -20.57
C ARG A 274 -2.80 0.77 -20.55
N LEU A 275 -3.84 1.26 -19.88
CA LEU A 275 -4.05 2.71 -19.73
C LEU A 275 -2.88 3.38 -19.01
N ASN A 276 -2.31 2.72 -17.98
CA ASN A 276 -1.11 3.19 -17.31
C ASN A 276 0.14 3.20 -18.21
N GLU A 277 0.31 2.20 -19.08
CA GLU A 277 1.37 2.19 -20.10
C GLU A 277 1.24 3.38 -21.05
N PHE A 278 0.04 3.62 -21.60
CA PHE A 278 -0.20 4.74 -22.52
C PHE A 278 0.05 6.09 -21.84
N LEU A 279 -0.35 6.25 -20.58
CA LEU A 279 -0.08 7.47 -19.83
C LEU A 279 1.43 7.71 -19.61
N ARG A 280 2.22 6.64 -19.43
CA ARG A 280 3.69 6.73 -19.35
C ARG A 280 4.30 7.11 -20.70
N GLU A 281 3.81 6.53 -21.79
CA GLU A 281 4.27 6.87 -23.15
C GLU A 281 4.01 8.33 -23.52
N LEU A 282 2.92 8.93 -23.04
CA LEU A 282 2.60 10.35 -23.27
C LEU A 282 3.39 11.32 -22.39
N THR A 283 3.94 10.85 -21.27
CA THR A 283 4.70 11.67 -20.32
C THR A 283 6.21 11.65 -20.55
N ASN A 284 6.69 10.70 -21.36
CA ASN A 284 8.06 10.63 -21.86
C ASN A 284 8.21 11.44 -23.16
#